data_AF-A0AA39QB15-F1
#
_entry.id   AF-A0AA39QB15-F1
#
_cell.length_a   1.000
_cell.length_b   1.000
_cell.length_c   1.000
_cell.angle_alpha   90.00
_cell.angle_beta   90.00
_cell.angle_gamma   90.00
#
_symmetry.space_group_name_H-M   'P 1'
#
loop_
_entity.id
_entity.type
_entity.pdbx_description
1 polymer ?
#
loop_
_entity_poly.entity_id
_entity_poly.type
_entity_poly.pdbx_seq_one_letter_code
_entity_poly.pdbx_strand_id
1 'polypeptide(L)'
;MPKVVSRSAVSSSTDAQPTASSAASLRVYYCICGEFILVIDKSLTALPKRKTDGAIVVRSQDSDDAKARVFKLNANLSDPVLIERQGGHERQYRFLCPRCTLPVAYQSTPPPAKSGPFIYLLPGALTQLQGQVPSDAFDGDIDGNAE
;
A
#
# COMPACT_ATOMS: atom_id res chain seq x y z
N MET A 1 -55.48 -9.97 -9.16
CA MET A 1 -54.19 -9.29 -9.43
C MET A 1 -53.06 -10.19 -8.94
N PRO A 2 -52.21 -10.76 -9.81
CA PRO A 2 -51.14 -11.64 -9.36
C PRO A 2 -49.97 -10.82 -8.82
N LYS A 3 -49.51 -11.17 -7.61
CA LYS A 3 -48.45 -10.46 -6.89
C LYS A 3 -47.10 -10.86 -7.48
N VAL A 4 -46.46 -9.95 -8.21
CA VAL A 4 -45.10 -10.13 -8.74
C VAL A 4 -44.13 -10.17 -7.56
N VAL A 5 -43.39 -11.26 -7.41
CA VAL A 5 -42.28 -11.39 -6.45
C VAL A 5 -41.00 -11.48 -7.26
N SER A 6 -40.19 -10.42 -7.22
CA SER A 6 -38.88 -10.38 -7.86
C SER A 6 -37.91 -11.26 -7.09
N ARG A 7 -37.56 -12.43 -7.64
CA ARG A 7 -36.42 -13.21 -7.15
C ARG A 7 -35.16 -12.69 -7.85
N SER A 8 -34.38 -11.89 -7.14
CA SER A 8 -33.04 -11.50 -7.57
C SER A 8 -32.16 -12.75 -7.63
N ALA A 9 -31.77 -13.14 -8.84
CA ALA A 9 -30.79 -14.20 -9.03
C ALA A 9 -29.40 -13.64 -8.68
N VAL A 10 -28.84 -14.10 -7.56
CA VAL A 10 -27.44 -13.87 -7.23
C VAL A 10 -26.64 -14.92 -7.99
N SER A 11 -26.01 -14.51 -9.10
CA SER A 11 -25.06 -15.35 -9.82
C SER A 11 -23.78 -15.48 -9.00
N SER A 12 -23.69 -16.52 -8.16
CA SER A 12 -22.45 -16.92 -7.52
C SER A 12 -21.68 -17.84 -8.47
N SER A 13 -20.67 -17.31 -9.14
CA SER A 13 -19.75 -18.04 -10.01
C SER A 13 -18.73 -18.84 -9.17
N THR A 14 -19.19 -19.87 -8.47
CA THR A 14 -18.33 -20.75 -7.65
C THR A 14 -17.78 -21.93 -8.46
N ASP A 15 -18.16 -22.08 -9.73
CA ASP A 15 -17.85 -23.27 -10.55
C ASP A 15 -16.95 -22.98 -11.76
N ALA A 16 -16.16 -21.90 -11.70
CA ALA A 16 -15.10 -21.67 -12.67
C ALA A 16 -13.80 -22.31 -12.13
N GLN A 17 -13.17 -23.18 -12.93
CA GLN A 17 -11.84 -23.70 -12.62
C GLN A 17 -10.90 -22.54 -12.27
N PRO A 18 -10.11 -22.67 -11.19
CA PRO A 18 -9.21 -21.61 -10.76
C PRO A 18 -8.23 -21.27 -11.88
N THR A 19 -8.44 -20.13 -12.52
CA THR A 19 -7.49 -19.55 -13.47
C THR A 19 -6.20 -19.18 -12.73
N ALA A 20 -5.06 -19.03 -13.39
CA ALA A 20 -3.82 -18.59 -12.73
C ALA A 20 -4.01 -17.29 -11.90
N SER A 21 -4.99 -16.47 -12.27
CA SER A 21 -5.44 -15.26 -11.56
C SER A 21 -6.12 -15.53 -10.20
N SER A 22 -6.62 -16.74 -9.96
CA SER A 22 -7.23 -17.16 -8.68
C SER A 22 -6.22 -17.75 -7.69
N ALA A 23 -5.02 -18.12 -8.14
CA ALA A 23 -3.95 -18.61 -7.26
C ALA A 23 -3.21 -17.45 -6.54
N ALA A 24 -3.17 -16.26 -7.13
CA ALA A 24 -2.62 -15.06 -6.50
C ALA A 24 -3.75 -14.20 -5.94
N SER A 25 -4.07 -14.36 -4.66
CA SER A 25 -5.02 -13.49 -3.97
C SER A 25 -4.46 -12.07 -3.86
N LEU A 26 -4.85 -11.21 -4.81
CA LEU A 26 -4.54 -9.78 -4.76
C LEU A 26 -5.21 -9.17 -3.51
N ARG A 27 -4.44 -8.40 -2.75
CA ARG A 27 -4.90 -7.73 -1.54
C ARG A 27 -5.07 -6.25 -1.80
N VAL A 28 -6.19 -5.71 -1.34
CA VAL A 28 -6.54 -4.29 -1.47
C VAL A 28 -6.30 -3.58 -0.15
N TYR A 29 -5.71 -2.40 -0.23
CA TYR A 29 -5.46 -1.51 0.89
C TYR A 29 -5.98 -0.11 0.61
N TYR A 30 -6.56 0.47 1.64
CA TYR A 30 -7.15 1.79 1.67
C TYR A 30 -6.31 2.74 2.51
N CYS A 31 -6.37 4.02 2.20
CA CYS A 31 -5.96 5.07 3.14
C CYS A 31 -6.84 5.01 4.39
N ILE A 32 -6.38 5.57 5.50
CA ILE A 32 -7.16 5.69 6.75
C ILE A 32 -8.49 6.41 6.56
N CYS A 33 -8.58 7.34 5.60
CA CYS A 33 -9.85 7.99 5.30
C CYS A 33 -10.85 7.01 4.62
N GLY A 34 -10.36 5.94 3.98
CA GLY A 34 -11.13 4.98 3.20
C GLY A 34 -10.96 5.08 1.68
N GLU A 35 -10.01 5.87 1.17
CA GLU A 35 -9.71 5.97 -0.26
C GLU A 35 -8.92 4.74 -0.74
N PHE A 36 -9.18 4.22 -1.95
CA PHE A 36 -8.41 3.10 -2.49
C PHE A 36 -6.99 3.56 -2.87
N ILE A 37 -5.95 2.91 -2.32
CA ILE A 37 -4.55 3.31 -2.56
C ILE A 37 -3.72 2.21 -3.21
N LEU A 38 -3.79 0.96 -2.75
CA LEU A 38 -2.87 -0.08 -3.17
C LEU A 38 -3.59 -1.40 -3.42
N VAL A 39 -3.28 -2.04 -4.54
CA VAL A 39 -3.52 -3.47 -4.73
C VAL A 39 -2.18 -4.17 -4.93
N ILE A 40 -1.92 -5.26 -4.21
CA ILE A 40 -0.63 -5.98 -4.25
C ILE A 40 -0.82 -7.49 -4.07
N ASP A 41 0.05 -8.28 -4.68
CA ASP A 41 0.08 -9.75 -4.65
C ASP A 41 0.52 -10.37 -3.32
N LYS A 42 0.94 -9.58 -2.33
CA LYS A 42 1.48 -10.05 -1.05
C LYS A 42 0.98 -9.21 0.12
N SER A 43 0.85 -9.83 1.31
CA SER A 43 0.48 -9.09 2.51
C SER A 43 1.58 -8.10 2.91
N LEU A 44 1.19 -6.91 3.36
CA LEU A 44 2.16 -5.90 3.81
C LEU A 44 2.96 -6.37 5.03
N THR A 45 2.36 -7.19 5.89
CA THR A 45 3.01 -7.80 7.06
C THR A 45 4.11 -8.80 6.70
N ALA A 46 4.07 -9.39 5.51
CA ALA A 46 5.07 -10.35 5.03
C ALA A 46 6.15 -9.72 4.15
N LEU A 47 6.14 -8.39 4.01
CA LEU A 47 7.16 -7.62 3.33
C LEU A 47 8.19 -7.11 4.34
N PRO A 48 9.47 -6.98 3.93
CA PRO A 48 10.50 -6.44 4.81
C PRO A 48 10.21 -4.98 5.16
N LYS A 49 10.55 -4.59 6.39
CA LYS A 49 10.50 -3.20 6.87
C LYS A 49 11.89 -2.58 6.83
N ARG A 50 11.97 -1.31 6.44
CA ARG A 50 13.21 -0.52 6.43
C ARG A 50 13.58 -0.14 7.86
N LYS A 51 14.85 -0.29 8.24
CA LYS A 51 15.33 -0.02 9.61
C LYS A 51 15.34 1.47 9.99
N THR A 52 15.38 2.37 9.02
CA THR A 52 15.55 3.81 9.26
C THR A 52 14.27 4.54 9.67
N ASP A 53 13.12 4.05 9.23
CA ASP A 53 11.81 4.72 9.41
C ASP A 53 10.62 3.75 9.46
N GLY A 54 10.89 2.43 9.54
CA GLY A 54 9.84 1.42 9.61
C GLY A 54 9.03 1.23 8.31
N ALA A 55 9.38 1.93 7.23
CA ALA A 55 8.62 1.87 5.98
C ALA A 55 8.63 0.46 5.37
N ILE A 56 7.49 0.03 4.85
CA ILE A 56 7.35 -1.30 4.23
C ILE A 56 7.93 -1.25 2.83
N VAL A 57 8.89 -2.14 2.55
CA VAL A 57 9.65 -2.14 1.30
C VAL A 57 8.94 -2.98 0.25
N VAL A 58 8.45 -2.33 -0.81
CA VAL A 58 7.87 -2.97 -1.98
C VAL A 58 8.87 -2.91 -3.13
N ARG A 59 9.29 -4.07 -3.63
CA ARG A 59 10.17 -4.15 -4.81
C ARG A 59 9.38 -3.86 -6.09
N SER A 60 9.81 -2.87 -6.86
CA SER A 60 9.17 -2.42 -8.10
C SER A 60 9.88 -2.85 -9.38
N GLN A 61 11.13 -3.31 -9.30
CA GLN A 61 11.92 -3.77 -10.44
C GLN A 61 12.54 -5.14 -10.18
N ASP A 62 12.74 -5.90 -11.25
CA ASP A 62 13.45 -7.17 -11.22
C ASP A 62 14.93 -6.92 -10.87
N SER A 63 15.52 -7.88 -10.19
CA SER A 63 16.96 -8.00 -9.94
C SER A 63 17.36 -9.46 -10.08
N ASP A 64 18.66 -9.74 -10.18
CA ASP A 64 19.16 -11.12 -10.33
C ASP A 64 18.71 -12.04 -9.18
N ASP A 65 18.59 -11.50 -7.96
CA ASP A 65 18.20 -12.27 -6.77
C ASP A 65 16.68 -12.37 -6.54
N ALA A 66 15.89 -11.49 -7.14
CA ALA A 66 14.46 -11.37 -6.81
C ALA A 66 13.64 -10.65 -7.88
N LYS A 67 12.42 -11.17 -8.10
CA LYS A 67 11.40 -10.58 -8.98
C LYS A 67 10.66 -9.41 -8.34
N ALA A 68 10.24 -8.46 -9.18
CA ALA A 68 9.35 -7.37 -8.81
C ALA A 68 8.00 -7.89 -8.29
N ARG A 69 7.37 -7.12 -7.41
CA ARG A 69 6.01 -7.40 -6.94
C ARG A 69 4.98 -6.92 -7.96
N VAL A 70 3.88 -7.66 -8.08
CA VAL A 70 2.72 -7.22 -8.85
C VAL A 70 1.87 -6.32 -7.96
N PHE A 71 1.85 -5.02 -8.26
CA PHE A 71 1.02 -4.06 -7.54
C PHE A 71 0.63 -2.84 -8.39
N LYS A 72 -0.45 -2.17 -8.02
CA LYS A 72 -0.86 -0.87 -8.55
C LYS A 72 -1.07 0.10 -7.40
N LEU A 73 -0.47 1.29 -7.52
CA LEU A 73 -0.57 2.39 -6.57
C LEU A 73 -1.46 3.49 -7.17
N ASN A 74 -2.47 3.91 -6.43
CA ASN A 74 -3.36 5.03 -6.72
C ASN A 74 -3.04 6.18 -5.76
N ALA A 75 -2.14 7.07 -6.18
CA ALA A 75 -1.69 8.19 -5.38
C ALA A 75 -1.19 9.33 -6.27
N ASN A 76 -1.31 10.56 -5.78
CA ASN A 76 -0.79 11.76 -6.44
C ASN A 76 0.66 12.00 -6.03
N LEU A 77 1.49 12.42 -6.97
CA LEU A 77 2.86 12.85 -6.67
C LEU A 77 2.84 14.21 -5.98
N SER A 78 3.67 14.38 -4.95
CA SER A 78 3.96 15.68 -4.37
C SER A 78 5.37 16.15 -4.70
N ASP A 79 5.67 17.39 -4.33
CA ASP A 79 7.03 17.92 -4.39
C ASP A 79 8.01 17.06 -3.59
N PRO A 80 9.25 16.90 -4.10
CA PRO A 80 10.28 16.16 -3.39
C PRO A 80 10.69 16.86 -2.10
N VAL A 81 10.90 16.07 -1.05
CA VAL A 81 11.38 16.54 0.26
C VAL A 81 12.79 16.02 0.48
N LEU A 82 13.69 16.88 0.97
CA LEU A 82 15.00 16.46 1.46
C LEU A 82 14.91 16.21 2.96
N ILE A 83 15.28 15.01 3.40
CA ILE A 83 15.25 14.62 4.81
C ILE A 83 16.68 14.37 5.28
N GLU A 84 17.03 14.95 6.43
CA GLU A 84 18.29 14.67 7.11
C GLU A 84 18.18 13.37 7.93
N ARG A 85 19.16 12.49 7.78
CA ARG A 85 19.29 11.22 8.50
C ARG A 85 20.69 11.16 9.11
N GLN A 86 20.91 10.27 10.07
CA GLN A 86 22.21 10.07 10.73
C GLN A 86 23.37 9.79 9.74
N GLY A 87 23.09 9.31 8.53
CA GLY A 87 24.08 9.02 7.48
C GLY A 87 24.06 9.97 6.28
N GLY A 88 23.39 11.12 6.37
CA GLY A 88 23.32 12.12 5.29
C GLY A 88 21.90 12.49 4.88
N HIS A 89 21.77 13.07 3.69
CA HIS A 89 20.50 13.58 3.19
C HIS A 89 19.85 12.60 2.21
N GLU A 90 18.55 12.35 2.39
CA GLU A 90 17.74 11.51 1.53
C GLU A 90 16.68 12.35 0.82
N ARG A 91 16.63 12.29 -0.52
CA ARG A 91 15.52 12.87 -1.29
C ARG A 91 14.37 11.87 -1.35
N GLN A 92 13.18 12.31 -0.97
CA GLN A 92 11.95 11.54 -1.03
C GLN A 92 10.95 12.17 -1.99
N TYR A 93 10.56 11.41 -3.01
CA TYR A 93 9.43 11.75 -3.89
C TYR A 93 8.20 11.07 -3.30
N ARG A 94 7.34 11.85 -2.63
CA ARG A 94 6.22 11.34 -1.86
C ARG A 94 4.98 11.14 -2.73
N PHE A 95 4.21 10.14 -2.37
CA PHE A 95 2.91 9.80 -2.92
C PHE A 95 1.84 10.11 -1.88
N LEU A 96 0.87 10.92 -2.26
CA LEU A 96 -0.22 11.37 -1.41
C LEU A 96 -1.53 10.69 -1.79
N CYS A 97 -2.36 10.43 -0.79
CA CYS A 97 -3.74 10.00 -1.00
C CYS A 97 -4.47 11.03 -1.88
N PRO A 98 -5.14 10.61 -2.97
CA PRO A 98 -5.77 11.56 -3.90
C PRO A 98 -6.97 12.30 -3.28
N ARG A 99 -7.52 11.79 -2.17
CA ARG A 99 -8.68 12.39 -1.49
C ARG A 99 -8.31 13.30 -0.32
N CYS A 100 -7.48 12.82 0.60
CA CYS A 100 -7.17 13.55 1.85
C CYS A 100 -5.74 14.09 1.90
N THR A 101 -4.94 13.89 0.85
CA THR A 101 -3.54 14.34 0.74
C THR A 101 -2.56 13.74 1.77
N LEU A 102 -3.00 12.77 2.58
CA LEU A 102 -2.12 12.03 3.49
C LEU A 102 -0.94 11.38 2.73
N PRO A 103 0.32 11.54 3.16
CA PRO A 103 1.44 10.79 2.61
C PRO A 103 1.26 9.28 2.86
N VAL A 104 1.24 8.49 1.79
CA VAL A 104 1.04 7.03 1.85
C VAL A 104 2.29 6.24 1.50
N ALA A 105 3.15 6.80 0.66
CA ALA A 105 4.38 6.15 0.22
C ALA A 105 5.40 7.18 -0.25
N TYR A 106 6.62 6.73 -0.51
CA TYR A 106 7.63 7.50 -1.22
C TYR A 106 8.55 6.59 -2.03
N GLN A 107 9.34 7.19 -2.92
CA GLN A 107 10.48 6.56 -3.57
C GLN A 107 11.67 7.52 -3.57
N SER A 108 12.88 6.99 -3.69
CA SER A 108 14.11 7.80 -3.70
C SER A 108 14.49 8.29 -5.11
N THR A 109 13.92 7.70 -6.15
CA THR A 109 14.17 8.10 -7.54
C THR A 109 13.10 9.07 -8.05
N PRO A 110 13.44 9.97 -8.97
CA PRO A 110 12.45 10.87 -9.57
C PRO A 110 11.28 10.13 -10.21
N PRO A 111 10.07 10.70 -10.25
CA PRO A 111 8.91 10.09 -10.89
C PRO A 111 9.16 9.76 -12.37
N PRO A 112 8.39 8.83 -12.97
CA PRO A 112 7.13 8.26 -12.50
C PRO A 112 7.26 7.20 -11.39
N ALA A 113 6.13 6.76 -10.83
CA ALA A 113 6.10 5.64 -9.89
C ALA A 113 6.80 4.41 -10.49
N LYS A 114 7.56 3.67 -9.67
CA LYS A 114 8.36 2.48 -10.06
C LYS A 114 9.59 2.77 -10.94
N SER A 115 10.02 4.02 -11.05
CA SER A 115 11.28 4.38 -11.72
C SER A 115 12.52 3.84 -10.99
N GLY A 116 12.41 3.54 -9.70
CA GLY A 116 13.46 2.96 -8.88
C GLY A 116 13.18 1.50 -8.52
N PRO A 117 14.14 0.84 -7.86
CA PRO A 117 14.02 -0.58 -7.49
C PRO A 117 12.98 -0.83 -6.39
N PHE A 118 12.67 0.19 -5.58
CA PHE A 118 11.78 0.09 -4.43
C PHE A 118 10.81 1.26 -4.34
N ILE A 119 9.62 0.96 -3.82
CA ILE A 119 8.67 1.91 -3.26
C ILE A 119 8.55 1.61 -1.76
N TYR A 120 8.57 2.65 -0.95
CA TYR A 120 8.49 2.57 0.50
C TYR A 120 7.11 3.04 0.94
N LEU A 121 6.31 2.14 1.50
CA LEU A 121 4.99 2.49 2.07
C LEU A 121 5.20 2.98 3.50
N LEU A 122 4.59 4.11 3.85
CA LEU A 122 4.70 4.65 5.20
C LEU A 122 3.92 3.75 6.18
N PRO A 123 4.50 3.45 7.36
CA PRO A 123 3.82 2.66 8.38
C PRO A 123 2.54 3.37 8.83
N GLY A 124 1.50 2.61 9.16
CA GLY A 124 0.22 3.19 9.61
C GLY A 124 -0.63 3.90 8.54
N ALA A 125 -0.13 4.11 7.32
CA ALA A 125 -0.85 4.87 6.30
C ALA A 125 -1.97 4.05 5.60
N LEU A 126 -1.88 2.71 5.64
CA LEU A 126 -2.71 1.80 4.85
C LEU A 126 -3.38 0.72 5.71
N THR A 127 -4.66 0.45 5.42
CA THR A 127 -5.50 -0.55 6.10
C THR A 127 -6.18 -1.48 5.08
N GLN A 128 -6.48 -2.72 5.46
CA GLN A 128 -7.33 -3.62 4.63
C GLN A 128 -8.83 -3.32 4.81
N LEU A 129 -9.21 -2.65 5.89
CA LEU A 129 -10.60 -2.34 6.23
C LEU A 129 -10.85 -0.85 6.03
N GLN A 130 -11.79 -0.52 5.15
CA GLN A 130 -12.11 0.86 4.81
C GLN A 130 -12.56 1.65 6.05
N GLY A 131 -11.95 2.82 6.29
CA GLY A 131 -12.32 3.71 7.39
C GLY A 131 -11.90 3.24 8.79
N GLN A 132 -11.07 2.19 8.90
CA GLN A 132 -10.45 1.79 10.16
C GLN A 132 -8.97 2.16 10.19
N VAL A 133 -8.53 2.69 11.32
CA VAL A 133 -7.12 3.00 11.55
C VAL A 133 -6.34 1.69 11.78
N PRO A 134 -5.21 1.45 11.09
CA PRO A 134 -4.33 0.32 11.37
C PRO A 134 -3.87 0.29 12.83
N SER A 135 -3.62 -0.90 13.37
CA SER A 135 -3.10 -1.03 14.75
C SER A 135 -1.75 -0.36 14.94
N ASP A 136 -0.92 -0.34 13.89
CA ASP A 136 0.43 0.24 13.89
C ASP A 136 0.45 1.74 13.53
N ALA A 137 -0.71 2.41 13.50
CA ALA A 137 -0.79 3.82 13.15
C ALA A 137 -0.16 4.76 14.21
N PHE A 138 -0.04 4.30 15.44
CA PHE A 138 0.47 5.09 16.58
C PHE A 138 1.73 4.49 17.22
N ASP A 139 2.29 3.43 16.66
CA ASP A 139 3.44 2.71 17.25
C ASP A 139 4.74 3.55 17.26
N GLY A 140 4.77 4.72 16.62
CA GLY A 140 5.91 5.63 16.59
C GLY A 140 6.04 6.59 17.79
N ASP A 141 5.02 6.67 18.65
CA ASP A 141 4.95 7.68 19.72
C ASP A 141 5.22 7.13 21.14
N ILE A 142 5.49 5.82 21.29
CA ILE A 142 5.55 5.15 22.60
C ILE A 142 6.95 5.12 23.24
N ASP A 143 8.01 5.50 22.53
CA ASP A 143 9.40 5.44 23.04
C ASP A 143 9.87 6.73 23.74
N GLY A 144 8.94 7.63 24.12
CA GLY A 144 9.26 8.96 24.64
C GLY A 144 9.20 9.16 26.16
N ASN A 145 8.87 8.15 26.98
CA ASN A 145 8.78 8.35 28.44
C ASN A 145 9.08 7.08 29.24
N ALA A 146 10.36 6.69 29.27
CA ALA A 146 10.90 5.79 30.27
C ALA A 146 12.31 6.25 30.68
N GLU A 147 12.37 7.32 31.46
CA GLU A 147 13.39 7.58 32.48
C GLU A 147 12.77 8.34 33.65
#